data_AF-A0A7W0CRC2-F1
#
_entry.id   AF-A0A7W0CRC2-F1
#
_cell.length_a   1.000
_cell.length_b   1.000
_cell.length_c   1.000
_cell.angle_alpha   90.00
_cell.angle_beta   90.00
_cell.angle_gamma   90.00
#
_symmetry.space_group_name_H-M   'P 1'
#
loop_
_entity.id
_entity.type
_entity.pdbx_description
1 polymer ?
#
loop_
_entity_poly.entity_id
_entity_poly.type
_entity_poly.pdbx_seq_one_letter_code
_entity_poly.pdbx_strand_id
1 'polypeptide(L)' 'MNWAAIVLVGGFALTWLGVVVFAADASALWVRLAQAAFGVFLVGWAIQKTVVMIHD' A
#
# COMPACT_ATOMS: atom_id res chain seq x y z
N MET A 1 -9.70 13.13 -11.24
CA MET A 1 -8.85 12.02 -10.75
C MET A 1 -9.69 10.77 -10.58
N ASN A 2 -9.15 9.56 -10.83
CA ASN A 2 -9.92 8.31 -10.71
C ASN A 2 -9.99 7.84 -9.25
N TRP A 3 -11.03 8.25 -8.52
CA TRP A 3 -11.30 7.83 -7.14
C TRP A 3 -11.29 6.30 -6.97
N ALA A 4 -11.78 5.57 -7.98
CA ALA A 4 -11.77 4.10 -7.99
C ALA A 4 -10.34 3.53 -7.93
N ALA A 5 -9.37 4.15 -8.61
CA ALA A 5 -7.98 3.73 -8.55
C ALA A 5 -7.39 3.96 -7.16
N ILE A 6 -7.73 5.08 -6.50
CA ILE A 6 -7.28 5.39 -5.13
C ILE A 6 -7.78 4.32 -4.16
N VAL A 7 -9.06 3.97 -4.23
CA VAL A 7 -9.67 2.96 -3.36
C VAL A 7 -9.07 1.57 -3.60
N LEU A 8 -8.93 1.15 -4.87
CA LEU A 8 -8.39 -0.16 -5.20
C LEU A 8 -6.92 -0.30 -4.80
N VAL A 9 -6.08 0.69 -5.11
CA VAL A 9 -4.66 0.68 -4.75
C VAL A 9 -4.48 0.78 -3.23
N GLY A 10 -5.25 1.64 -2.56
CA GLY A 10 -5.20 1.79 -1.11
C GLY A 10 -5.64 0.51 -0.39
N GLY A 11 -6.76 -0.08 -0.82
CA GLY A 11 -7.24 -1.36 -0.29
C GLY A 11 -6.24 -2.49 -0.50
N PHE A 12 -5.72 -2.63 -1.72
CA PHE A 12 -4.66 -3.60 -2.02
C PHE A 12 -3.43 -3.38 -1.13
N ALA A 13 -2.96 -2.15 -0.97
CA ALA A 13 -1.78 -1.84 -0.16
C ALA A 13 -1.96 -2.20 1.31
N LEU A 14 -3.14 -1.94 1.88
CA LEU A 14 -3.47 -2.31 3.25
C LEU A 14 -3.51 -3.84 3.43
N THR A 15 -4.18 -4.55 2.52
CA THR A 15 -4.21 -6.02 2.54
C THR A 15 -2.81 -6.61 2.35
N TRP A 16 -2.02 -6.04 1.44
CA TRP A 16 -0.65 -6.45 1.18
C TRP A 16 0.23 -6.32 2.42
N LEU A 17 0.18 -5.19 3.12
CA LEU A 17 0.91 -5.02 4.38
C LEU A 17 0.51 -6.07 5.42
N GLY A 18 -0.78 -6.39 5.51
CA GLY A 18 -1.26 -7.50 6.34
C GLY A 18 -0.60 -8.83 5.97
N VAL A 19 -0.51 -9.15 4.68
CA VAL A 19 0.17 -10.36 4.18
C VAL A 19 1.65 -10.36 4.56
N VAL A 20 2.38 -9.25 4.37
CA VAL A 20 3.81 -9.16 4.71
C VAL A 20 4.06 -9.39 6.21
N VAL A 21 3.17 -8.86 7.06
CA VAL A 21 3.28 -9.00 8.51
C VAL A 21 2.95 -10.41 8.97
N PHE A 22 1.84 -10.99 8.50
CA PHE A 22 1.27 -12.21 9.06
C PHE A 22 1.48 -13.50 8.26
N ALA A 23 1.77 -13.42 6.96
CA ALA A 23 1.77 -14.57 6.05
C ALA A 23 3.03 -14.70 5.16
N ALA A 24 3.99 -13.78 5.27
CA ALA A 24 5.25 -13.82 4.51
C ALA A 24 6.41 -14.46 5.29
N ASP A 25 6.14 -15.41 6.19
CA ASP A 25 7.15 -16.07 7.04
C ASP A 25 8.18 -16.87 6.24
N ALA A 26 7.79 -17.42 5.08
CA ALA A 26 8.70 -18.14 4.18
C ALA A 26 9.67 -17.21 3.41
N SER A 27 9.49 -15.90 3.47
CA SER A 27 10.36 -14.94 2.77
C SER A 27 11.56 -14.56 3.64
N ALA A 28 12.74 -14.43 3.01
CA ALA A 28 13.92 -13.86 3.68
C ALA A 28 13.62 -12.45 4.22
N LEU A 29 14.23 -12.08 5.35
CA LEU A 29 13.94 -10.81 6.04
C LEU A 29 14.08 -9.58 5.14
N TRP A 30 15.14 -9.53 4.32
CA TRP A 30 15.37 -8.44 3.36
C TRP A 30 14.26 -8.32 2.33
N VAL A 31 13.70 -9.44 1.88
CA VAL A 31 12.56 -9.46 0.96
C VAL A 31 11.32 -8.93 1.67
N ARG A 32 11.06 -9.34 2.91
CA ARG A 32 9.93 -8.82 3.71
C ARG A 32 10.03 -7.31 3.91
N LEU A 33 11.22 -6.78 4.16
CA LEU A 33 11.44 -5.32 4.27
C LEU A 33 11.14 -4.59 2.97
N ALA A 34 11.59 -5.13 1.83
CA ALA A 34 11.27 -4.55 0.52
C ALA A 34 9.77 -4.60 0.21
N GLN A 35 9.10 -5.72 0.53
CA GLN A 35 7.66 -5.87 0.37
C GLN A 35 6.87 -4.90 1.27
N ALA A 36 7.32 -4.70 2.52
CA ALA A 36 6.73 -3.74 3.44
C ALA A 36 6.91 -2.30 2.94
N ALA A 37 8.12 -1.95 2.49
CA ALA A 37 8.41 -0.63 1.93
C ALA A 37 7.52 -0.33 0.70
N PHE A 38 7.31 -1.31 -0.16
CA PHE A 38 6.39 -1.20 -1.30
C PHE A 38 4.94 -0.95 -0.83
N GLY A 39 4.44 -1.70 0.15
CA GLY A 39 3.11 -1.49 0.71
C GLY A 39 2.93 -0.09 1.31
N VAL A 40 3.89 0.37 2.11
CA VAL A 40 3.89 1.72 2.71
C VAL A 40 3.90 2.79 1.64
N PHE A 41 4.70 2.62 0.58
CA PHE A 41 4.73 3.55 -0.55
C PHE A 41 3.36 3.67 -1.21
N LEU A 42 2.67 2.56 -1.47
CA LEU A 42 1.34 2.58 -2.08
C LEU A 42 0.29 3.23 -1.18
N VAL A 43 0.34 2.99 0.14
CA VAL A 43 -0.52 3.68 1.10
C VAL A 43 -0.27 5.19 1.06
N GLY A 44 1.00 5.62 1.11
CA GLY A 44 1.37 7.04 1.03
C GLY A 44 0.90 7.69 -0.27
N TRP A 45 1.04 6.99 -1.40
CA TRP A 45 0.55 7.46 -2.70
C TRP A 45 -0.98 7.61 -2.70
N ALA A 46 -1.71 6.63 -2.18
CA ALA A 46 -3.17 6.68 -2.12
C ALA A 46 -3.66 7.84 -1.23
N ILE A 47 -3.00 8.08 -0.08
CA ILE A 47 -3.28 9.23 0.80
C ILE A 47 -3.02 10.54 0.06
N GLN A 48 -1.85 10.69 -0.57
CA GLN A 48 -1.51 11.89 -1.35
C GLN A 48 -2.57 12.17 -2.42
N LYS A 49 -2.99 11.15 -3.17
CA LYS A 49 -4.03 11.29 -4.20
C LYS A 49 -5.39 11.65 -3.61
N THR A 50 -5.72 11.14 -2.43
CA THR A 50 -6.95 11.49 -1.72
C THR A 50 -6.94 12.96 -1.32
N VAL A 51 -5.83 13.45 -0.77
CA VAL A 51 -5.66 14.87 -0.40
C VAL A 51 -5.81 15.77 -1.63
N VAL A 52 -5.10 15.48 -2.72
CA VAL A 52 -5.21 16.28 -3.96
C VAL A 52 -6.64 16.26 -4.51
N MET A 53 -7.34 15.11 -4.48
CA MET A 53 -8.73 15.01 -4.95
C MET A 53 -9.72 15.83 -4.11
N ILE A 54 -9.44 16.05 -2.82
CA ILE A 54 -10.30 16.84 -1.92
C ILE A 54 -10.03 18.34 -2.06
N HIS A 55 -8.80 18.71 -2.43
CA HIS A 55 -8.38 20.11 -2.58
C HIS A 55 -8.59 20.67 -3.99
N ASP A 56 -8.84 19.82 -5.00
CA ASP A 56 -9.26 20.19 -6.37
C ASP A 56 -10.79 20.36 -6.47
#